data_AF-A0A9E3G573-F1
#
_entry.id   AF-A0A9E3G573-F1
#
_cell.length_a   1.000
_cell.length_b   1.000
_cell.length_c   1.000
_cell.angle_alpha   90.00
_cell.angle_beta   90.00
_cell.angle_gamma   90.00
#
_symmetry.space_group_name_H-M   'P 1'
#
loop_
_entity.id
_entity.type
_entity.pdbx_description
1 polymer ?
#
loop_
_entity_poly.entity_id
_entity_poly.type
_entity_poly.pdbx_seq_one_letter_code
_entity_poly.pdbx_strand_id
1 'polypeptide(L)'
;MVLAVSLLIASALASLLNVHCKMLSVTSTYRFLSQQAPQLGLLLTKTMGNADDFRIYGNLGDAVADRNHVLTGPVVRLWMREPGAAPRTAILSFSATGTAKGLCYYLAGSSGSFPASPSWKMPSGNLTNATFDDTTGILLVTLQGSNHDQITFAAEKK
;
A
#
# COMPACT_ATOMS: atom_id res chain seq x y z
N MET A 1 -32.00 -45.39 -19.35
CA MET A 1 -30.57 -45.25 -19.01
C MET A 1 -29.94 -43.92 -19.46
N VAL A 2 -30.21 -43.44 -20.68
CA VAL A 2 -29.60 -42.20 -21.21
C VAL A 2 -29.84 -40.95 -20.34
N LEU A 3 -31.05 -40.81 -19.76
CA LEU A 3 -31.41 -39.69 -18.87
C LEU A 3 -30.64 -39.67 -17.53
N ALA A 4 -30.27 -40.84 -17.00
CA ALA A 4 -29.53 -40.91 -15.74
C ALA A 4 -28.05 -40.53 -15.95
N VAL A 5 -27.49 -40.93 -17.10
CA VAL A 5 -26.12 -40.60 -17.49
C VAL A 5 -25.98 -39.11 -17.80
N SER A 6 -26.96 -38.49 -18.48
CA SER A 6 -26.94 -37.05 -18.73
C SER A 6 -27.07 -36.21 -17.46
N LEU A 7 -27.88 -36.64 -16.48
CA LEU A 7 -27.97 -35.98 -15.17
C LEU A 7 -26.64 -36.03 -14.39
N LEU A 8 -25.94 -37.17 -14.44
CA LEU A 8 -24.63 -37.34 -13.79
C LEU A 8 -23.55 -36.46 -14.45
N ILE A 9 -23.58 -36.33 -15.77
CA ILE A 9 -22.66 -35.46 -16.50
C ILE A 9 -22.94 -33.99 -16.17
N ALA A 10 -24.21 -33.59 -16.12
CA ALA A 10 -24.60 -32.23 -15.77
C ALA A 10 -24.20 -31.85 -14.33
N SER A 11 -24.37 -32.76 -13.37
CA SER A 11 -23.96 -32.51 -11.98
C SER A 11 -22.43 -32.47 -11.83
N ALA A 12 -21.69 -33.29 -12.57
CA ALA A 12 -20.23 -33.23 -12.61
C ALA A 12 -19.71 -31.91 -13.20
N LEU A 13 -20.33 -31.42 -14.29
CA LEU A 13 -20.03 -30.11 -14.89
C LEU A 13 -20.32 -28.95 -13.94
N ALA A 14 -21.46 -28.97 -13.25
CA ALA A 14 -21.81 -27.96 -12.26
C ALA A 14 -20.82 -27.95 -11.09
N SER A 15 -20.38 -29.12 -10.64
CA SER A 15 -19.37 -29.25 -9.58
C SER A 15 -18.01 -28.71 -10.03
N LEU A 16 -17.56 -29.06 -11.24
CA LEU A 16 -16.32 -28.56 -11.83
C LEU A 16 -16.33 -27.04 -12.00
N LEU A 17 -17.45 -26.46 -12.44
CA LEU A 17 -17.59 -25.01 -12.53
C LEU A 17 -17.48 -24.34 -11.16
N ASN A 18 -18.09 -24.93 -10.14
CA ASN A 18 -18.05 -24.41 -8.77
C ASN A 18 -16.63 -24.48 -8.19
N VAL A 19 -15.89 -25.56 -8.47
CA VAL A 19 -14.46 -25.68 -8.13
C VAL A 19 -13.63 -24.61 -8.85
N HIS A 20 -13.90 -24.36 -10.13
CA HIS A 20 -13.21 -23.35 -10.92
C HIS A 20 -13.45 -21.92 -10.40
N CYS A 21 -14.71 -21.59 -10.05
CA CYS A 21 -15.05 -20.30 -9.44
C CYS A 21 -14.34 -20.10 -8.10
N LYS A 22 -14.27 -21.14 -7.26
CA LYS A 22 -13.52 -21.10 -5.99
C LYS A 22 -12.02 -20.91 -6.22
N MET A 23 -11.44 -21.58 -7.22
CA MET A 23 -10.04 -21.43 -7.57
C MET A 23 -9.72 -20.01 -8.05
N LEU A 24 -10.60 -19.39 -8.83
CA LEU A 24 -10.46 -18.01 -9.26
C LEU A 24 -10.48 -17.03 -8.08
N SER A 25 -11.41 -17.20 -7.12
CA SER A 25 -11.44 -16.35 -5.92
C SER A 25 -10.21 -16.53 -5.02
N VAL A 26 -9.68 -17.75 -4.95
CA VAL A 26 -8.44 -18.04 -4.21
C VAL A 26 -7.23 -17.43 -4.92
N THR A 27 -7.17 -17.50 -6.26
CA THR A 27 -6.08 -16.91 -7.05
C THR A 27 -6.06 -15.38 -6.96
N SER A 28 -7.24 -14.73 -6.91
CA SER A 28 -7.29 -13.28 -6.68
C SER A 28 -6.75 -12.88 -5.30
N THR A 29 -6.82 -13.78 -4.31
CA THR A 29 -6.25 -13.57 -2.97
C THR A 29 -4.73 -13.57 -3.01
N TYR A 30 -4.12 -14.59 -3.63
CA TYR A 30 -2.66 -14.69 -3.76
C TYR A 30 -2.04 -13.62 -4.66
N ARG A 31 -2.83 -12.93 -5.47
CA ARG A 31 -2.33 -11.87 -6.36
C ARG A 31 -1.75 -10.68 -5.59
N PHE A 32 -2.30 -10.35 -4.42
CA PHE A 32 -1.76 -9.27 -3.57
C PHE A 32 -0.35 -9.61 -3.08
N LEU A 33 -0.20 -10.78 -2.43
CA LEU A 33 1.08 -11.24 -1.88
C LEU A 33 2.13 -11.54 -2.96
N SER A 34 1.73 -12.08 -4.11
CA SER A 34 2.68 -12.51 -5.16
C SER A 34 3.10 -11.40 -6.14
N GLN A 35 2.22 -10.45 -6.47
CA GLN A 35 2.50 -9.44 -7.50
C GLN A 35 2.60 -8.02 -6.94
N GLN A 36 1.69 -7.65 -6.02
CA GLN A 36 1.58 -6.27 -5.55
C GLN A 36 2.56 -5.99 -4.40
N ALA A 37 2.70 -6.91 -3.46
CA ALA A 37 3.59 -6.77 -2.32
C ALA A 37 5.08 -6.62 -2.70
N PRO A 38 5.66 -7.36 -3.66
CA PRO A 38 7.06 -7.16 -4.05
C PRO A 38 7.31 -5.81 -4.72
N GLN A 39 6.37 -5.34 -5.55
CA GLN A 39 6.46 -4.03 -6.20
C GLN A 39 6.33 -2.89 -5.19
N LEU A 40 5.40 -3.03 -4.25
CA LEU A 40 5.24 -2.14 -3.10
C LEU A 40 6.52 -2.10 -2.26
N GLY A 41 7.05 -3.25 -1.90
CA GLY A 41 8.29 -3.37 -1.14
C GLY A 41 9.43 -2.67 -1.84
N LEU A 42 9.65 -2.94 -3.14
CA LEU A 42 10.72 -2.26 -3.89
C LEU A 42 10.54 -0.74 -3.93
N LEU A 43 9.31 -0.26 -4.11
CA LEU A 43 9.05 1.16 -4.17
C LEU A 43 9.20 1.83 -2.80
N LEU A 44 8.68 1.21 -1.74
CA LEU A 44 8.85 1.67 -0.35
C LEU A 44 10.31 1.66 0.06
N THR A 45 11.03 0.55 -0.15
CA THR A 45 12.44 0.45 0.21
C THR A 45 13.28 1.46 -0.57
N LYS A 46 12.93 1.77 -1.83
CA LYS A 46 13.60 2.84 -2.58
C LYS A 46 13.24 4.24 -2.07
N THR A 47 11.98 4.53 -1.74
CA THR A 47 11.59 5.87 -1.28
C THR A 47 12.06 6.13 0.15
N MET A 48 11.92 5.16 1.04
CA MET A 48 12.36 5.23 2.42
C MET A 48 13.87 5.13 2.54
N GLY A 49 14.53 4.25 1.76
CA GLY A 49 15.99 4.10 1.79
C GLY A 49 16.77 5.29 1.20
N ASN A 50 16.09 6.19 0.47
CA ASN A 50 16.65 7.47 0.05
C ASN A 50 16.30 8.63 1.00
N ALA A 51 15.50 8.38 2.03
CA ALA A 51 15.15 9.40 3.01
C ALA A 51 16.21 9.44 4.12
N ASP A 52 16.82 10.60 4.33
CA ASP A 52 17.73 10.87 5.44
C ASP A 52 16.97 11.09 6.75
N ASP A 53 15.72 11.56 6.68
CA ASP A 53 14.86 11.76 7.84
C ASP A 53 13.39 11.47 7.51
N PHE A 54 12.63 11.10 8.54
CA PHE A 54 11.20 10.85 8.39
C PHE A 54 10.44 11.27 9.65
N ARG A 55 9.15 11.57 9.48
CA ARG A 55 8.21 11.87 10.57
C ARG A 55 6.85 11.31 10.22
N ILE A 56 6.15 10.77 11.21
CA ILE A 56 4.84 10.16 11.05
C ILE A 56 3.76 11.12 11.55
N TYR A 57 2.61 11.13 10.88
CA TYR A 57 1.48 12.02 11.14
C TYR A 57 0.16 11.24 11.14
N GLY A 58 -0.81 11.75 11.89
CA GLY A 58 -2.15 11.18 11.96
C GLY A 58 -3.00 11.42 10.70
N ASN A 59 -2.70 12.48 9.94
CA ASN A 59 -3.44 12.84 8.73
C ASN A 59 -2.57 13.62 7.73
N LEU A 60 -3.07 13.77 6.50
CA LEU A 60 -2.36 14.44 5.42
C LEU A 60 -2.18 15.96 5.65
N GLY A 61 -3.16 16.63 6.27
CA GLY A 61 -3.10 18.07 6.51
C GLY A 61 -1.97 18.44 7.47
N ASP A 62 -1.83 17.68 8.54
CA ASP A 62 -0.77 17.82 9.53
C ASP A 62 0.62 17.52 8.93
N ALA A 63 0.71 16.53 8.02
CA ALA A 63 1.94 16.23 7.30
C ALA A 63 2.37 17.36 6.36
N VAL A 64 1.41 17.99 5.66
CA VAL A 64 1.65 19.14 4.78
C VAL A 64 2.08 20.36 5.60
N ALA A 65 1.44 20.62 6.73
CA ALA A 65 1.73 21.75 7.61
C ALA A 65 2.93 21.54 8.55
N ASP A 66 3.49 20.33 8.61
CA ASP A 66 4.52 19.89 9.57
C ASP A 66 4.13 20.15 11.04
N ARG A 67 2.98 19.63 11.47
CA ARG A 67 2.47 19.80 12.84
C ARG A 67 2.00 18.47 13.42
N ASN A 68 1.94 18.35 14.74
CA ASN A 68 1.37 17.19 15.45
C ASN A 68 1.91 15.83 14.99
N HIS A 69 3.24 15.67 15.02
CA HIS A 69 3.84 14.38 14.70
C HIS A 69 3.46 13.33 15.76
N VAL A 70 3.32 12.08 15.31
CA VAL A 70 2.96 10.92 16.12
C VAL A 70 3.97 9.80 15.88
N LEU A 71 4.05 8.82 16.79
CA LEU A 71 4.92 7.65 16.64
C LEU A 71 4.33 6.59 15.69
N THR A 72 3.01 6.56 15.56
CA THR A 72 2.29 5.59 14.72
C THR A 72 1.15 6.31 14.02
N GLY A 73 1.01 6.12 12.69
CA GLY A 73 0.00 6.82 11.91
C GLY A 73 -0.09 6.36 10.45
N PRO A 74 -1.14 6.80 9.72
CA PRO A 74 -1.36 6.42 8.32
C PRO A 74 -0.57 7.28 7.32
N VAL A 75 0.19 8.27 7.78
CA VAL A 75 0.92 9.20 6.92
C VAL A 75 2.36 9.34 7.40
N VAL A 76 3.32 9.30 6.49
CA VAL A 76 4.73 9.60 6.77
C VAL A 76 5.26 10.64 5.79
N ARG A 77 6.00 11.61 6.31
CA ARG A 77 6.79 12.56 5.54
C ARG A 77 8.24 12.12 5.55
N LEU A 78 8.86 12.17 4.37
CA LEU A 78 10.23 11.78 4.10
C LEU A 78 11.01 13.01 3.64
N TRP A 79 12.22 13.18 4.17
CA TRP A 79 13.20 14.17 3.71
C TRP A 79 14.33 13.42 3.01
N MET A 80 14.55 13.75 1.74
CA MET A 80 15.57 13.16 0.89
C MET A 80 16.61 14.22 0.56
N ARG A 81 17.88 13.92 0.75
CA ARG A 81 18.97 14.83 0.41
C ARG A 81 19.27 14.77 -1.08
N GLU A 82 19.15 15.91 -1.75
CA GLU A 82 19.62 16.08 -3.12
C GLU A 82 21.01 16.76 -3.10
N PRO A 83 22.00 16.25 -3.86
CA PRO A 83 23.30 16.89 -3.94
C PRO A 83 23.19 18.25 -4.64
N GLY A 84 23.47 19.33 -3.92
CA GLY A 84 23.52 20.69 -4.47
C GLY A 84 22.21 21.48 -4.42
N ALA A 85 21.15 20.95 -3.80
CA ALA A 85 19.85 21.63 -3.68
C ALA A 85 19.27 21.50 -2.25
N ALA A 86 18.18 22.24 -2.01
CA ALA A 86 17.39 22.10 -0.78
C ALA A 86 16.86 20.66 -0.65
N PRO A 87 16.72 20.12 0.58
CA PRO A 87 16.23 18.76 0.78
C PRO A 87 14.84 18.59 0.17
N ARG A 88 14.69 17.54 -0.64
CA ARG A 88 13.42 17.24 -1.28
C ARG A 88 12.53 16.51 -0.30
N THR A 89 11.29 16.97 -0.17
CA THR A 89 10.33 16.34 0.74
C THR A 89 9.30 15.55 -0.04
N ALA A 90 8.92 14.41 0.50
CA ALA A 90 7.79 13.63 0.01
C ALA A 90 6.88 13.22 1.15
N ILE A 91 5.61 12.97 0.84
CA ILE A 91 4.63 12.43 1.77
C ILE A 91 4.08 11.15 1.18
N LEU A 92 4.10 10.08 1.96
CA LEU A 92 3.32 8.87 1.73
C LEU A 92 2.10 8.95 2.63
N SER A 93 0.91 8.94 2.06
CA SER A 93 -0.33 8.87 2.83
C SER A 93 -1.17 7.68 2.40
N PHE A 94 -1.74 7.01 3.38
CA PHE A 94 -2.79 6.05 3.15
C PHE A 94 -4.14 6.71 3.39
N SER A 95 -5.02 6.67 2.39
CA SER A 95 -6.42 7.03 2.59
C SER A 95 -7.28 5.78 2.57
N ALA A 96 -7.98 5.53 3.67
CA ALA A 96 -9.00 4.47 3.77
C ALA A 96 -10.37 4.92 3.20
N THR A 97 -10.57 6.23 3.01
CA THR A 97 -11.89 6.85 2.79
C THR A 97 -11.89 7.73 1.53
N GLY A 98 -12.98 7.72 0.75
CA GLY A 98 -13.17 8.55 -0.43
C GLY A 98 -12.69 7.94 -1.76
N THR A 99 -12.59 8.76 -2.81
CA THR A 99 -12.12 8.35 -4.16
C THR A 99 -10.62 8.03 -4.19
N ALA A 100 -9.89 8.34 -3.13
CA ALA A 100 -8.46 8.15 -2.97
C ALA A 100 -8.07 6.89 -2.18
N LYS A 101 -8.92 5.84 -2.12
CA LYS A 101 -8.53 4.59 -1.46
C LYS A 101 -7.16 4.10 -1.97
N GLY A 102 -6.24 3.75 -1.08
CA GLY A 102 -4.91 3.26 -1.43
C GLY A 102 -3.76 4.17 -0.96
N LEU A 103 -2.54 3.72 -1.27
CA LEU A 103 -1.32 4.43 -0.94
C LEU A 103 -1.05 5.52 -1.98
N CYS A 104 -0.97 6.77 -1.51
CA CYS A 104 -0.74 7.95 -2.30
C CYS A 104 0.63 8.54 -1.96
N TYR A 105 1.33 9.02 -2.98
CA TYR A 105 2.62 9.69 -2.82
C TYR A 105 2.57 11.09 -3.39
N TYR A 106 3.06 12.03 -2.60
CA TYR A 106 3.11 13.44 -2.91
C TYR A 106 4.57 13.87 -2.86
N LEU A 107 5.10 14.26 -4.01
CA LEU A 107 6.43 14.86 -4.08
C LEU A 107 6.29 16.38 -4.00
N ALA A 108 7.01 17.02 -3.07
CA ALA A 108 7.05 18.47 -3.02
C ALA A 108 7.71 19.02 -4.29
N GLY A 109 7.16 20.12 -4.80
CA GLY A 109 7.80 20.90 -5.86
C GLY A 109 9.05 21.62 -5.37
N SER A 110 9.75 22.29 -6.28
CA SER A 110 10.94 23.09 -5.96
C SER A 110 10.68 24.23 -4.97
N SER A 111 9.42 24.65 -4.79
CA SER A 111 8.98 25.64 -3.79
C SER A 111 8.72 25.06 -2.40
N GLY A 112 8.87 23.75 -2.20
CA GLY A 112 8.52 23.05 -0.96
C GLY A 112 7.01 22.86 -0.75
N SER A 113 6.18 23.24 -1.73
CA SER A 113 4.73 23.05 -1.69
C SER A 113 4.33 21.67 -2.22
N PHE A 114 3.36 21.04 -1.55
CA PHE A 114 2.80 19.76 -1.99
C PHE A 114 1.66 19.97 -3.00
N PRO A 115 1.62 19.18 -4.09
CA PRO A 115 0.51 19.24 -5.04
C PRO A 115 -0.79 18.72 -4.41
N ALA A 116 -1.93 19.26 -4.84
CA ALA A 116 -3.25 18.79 -4.42
C ALA A 116 -3.56 17.36 -4.91
N SER A 117 -2.95 16.96 -6.02
CA SER A 117 -3.06 15.62 -6.60
C SER A 117 -1.81 14.80 -6.30
N PRO A 118 -1.94 13.49 -5.99
CA PRO A 118 -0.79 12.63 -5.75
C PRO A 118 0.03 12.46 -7.03
N SER A 119 1.36 12.47 -6.90
CA SER A 119 2.30 12.23 -7.99
C SER A 119 2.20 10.79 -8.51
N TRP A 120 1.95 9.84 -7.60
CA TRP A 120 1.48 8.51 -7.96
C TRP A 120 0.50 8.00 -6.91
N LYS A 121 -0.43 7.18 -7.36
CA LYS A 121 -1.43 6.53 -6.52
C LYS A 121 -1.46 5.05 -6.86
N MET A 122 -1.39 4.19 -5.85
CA MET A 122 -1.57 2.77 -6.08
C MET A 122 -3.06 2.43 -6.24
N PRO A 123 -3.42 1.54 -7.19
CA PRO A 123 -4.79 1.05 -7.31
C PRO A 123 -5.28 0.41 -6.01
N SER A 124 -6.45 0.87 -5.56
CA SER A 124 -7.05 0.57 -4.25
C SER A 124 -7.61 -0.85 -4.09
N GLY A 125 -7.40 -1.73 -5.06
CA GLY A 125 -8.24 -2.92 -5.22
C GLY A 125 -8.17 -3.90 -4.04
N ASN A 126 -7.00 -4.02 -3.41
CA ASN A 126 -6.75 -5.03 -2.39
C ASN A 126 -6.15 -4.48 -1.09
N LEU A 127 -5.76 -3.20 -1.01
CA LEU A 127 -5.14 -2.64 0.19
C LEU A 127 -6.22 -1.98 1.07
N THR A 128 -6.40 -2.50 2.27
CA THR A 128 -7.43 -2.04 3.24
C THR A 128 -6.87 -1.11 4.30
N ASN A 129 -5.61 -1.30 4.68
CA ASN A 129 -4.93 -0.42 5.63
C ASN A 129 -3.44 -0.30 5.32
N ALA A 130 -2.85 0.83 5.65
CA ALA A 130 -1.40 0.96 5.77
C ALA A 130 -1.07 1.81 6.99
N THR A 131 -0.13 1.33 7.80
CA THR A 131 0.28 1.97 9.04
C THR A 131 1.80 2.09 9.06
N PHE A 132 2.26 3.29 9.38
CA PHE A 132 3.67 3.61 9.60
C PHE A 132 3.92 3.66 11.10
N ASP A 133 5.04 3.08 11.54
CA ASP A 133 5.42 3.00 12.95
C ASP A 133 6.93 3.27 13.11
N ASP A 134 7.29 4.03 14.14
CA ASP A 134 8.68 4.36 14.52
C ASP A 134 8.99 4.02 16.00
N THR A 135 8.16 3.22 16.66
CA THR A 135 8.33 2.87 18.08
C THR A 135 9.67 2.18 18.34
N THR A 136 10.19 1.46 17.34
CA THR A 136 11.46 0.72 17.40
C THR A 136 12.67 1.53 16.93
N GLY A 137 12.51 2.79 16.53
CA GLY A 137 13.59 3.62 15.95
C GLY A 137 13.98 3.24 14.51
N ILE A 138 13.19 2.37 13.88
CA ILE A 138 13.25 2.04 12.46
C ILE A 138 11.87 2.28 11.90
N LEU A 139 11.79 2.78 10.66
CA LEU A 139 10.51 3.03 10.04
C LEU A 139 9.93 1.71 9.53
N LEU A 140 8.88 1.26 10.20
CA LEU A 140 8.11 0.08 9.83
C LEU A 140 6.86 0.52 9.05
N VAL A 141 6.58 -0.18 7.96
CA VAL A 141 5.33 -0.01 7.23
C VAL A 141 4.60 -1.32 7.16
N THR A 142 3.45 -1.37 7.79
CA THR A 142 2.54 -2.50 7.75
C THR A 142 1.45 -2.22 6.73
N LEU A 143 1.42 -3.03 5.68
CA LEU A 143 0.36 -3.03 4.67
C LEU A 143 -0.60 -4.19 4.97
N GLN A 144 -1.90 -3.89 4.99
CA GLN A 144 -2.96 -4.87 5.18
C GLN A 144 -3.80 -5.00 3.91
N GLY A 145 -4.02 -6.25 3.51
CA GLY A 145 -4.84 -6.63 2.38
C GLY A 145 -6.32 -6.84 2.75
N SER A 146 -7.18 -6.97 1.75
CA SER A 146 -8.62 -7.26 1.89
C SER A 146 -8.93 -8.62 2.50
N ASN A 147 -7.99 -9.56 2.48
CA ASN A 147 -8.13 -10.91 3.02
C ASN A 147 -7.31 -11.16 4.30
N HIS A 148 -7.13 -10.11 5.13
CA HIS A 148 -6.32 -10.18 6.36
C HIS A 148 -4.83 -10.50 6.14
N ASP A 149 -4.38 -10.49 4.88
CA ASP A 149 -2.96 -10.60 4.54
C ASP A 149 -2.22 -9.37 5.08
N GLN A 150 -1.16 -9.60 5.84
CA GLN A 150 -0.31 -8.53 6.38
C GLN A 150 1.11 -8.71 5.90
N ILE A 151 1.70 -7.63 5.40
CA ILE A 151 3.13 -7.58 5.12
C ILE A 151 3.72 -6.34 5.78
N THR A 152 4.83 -6.55 6.50
CA THR A 152 5.57 -5.47 7.14
C THR A 152 6.90 -5.30 6.41
N PHE A 153 7.16 -4.08 5.97
CA PHE A 153 8.45 -3.67 5.42
C PHE A 153 9.18 -2.84 6.46
N ALA A 154 10.48 -3.09 6.61
CA ALA A 154 11.36 -2.29 7.43
C ALA A 154 12.30 -1.49 6.52
N ALA A 155 12.51 -0.23 6.85
CA ALA A 155 13.59 0.57 6.30
C ALA A 155 14.42 1.15 7.44
N GLU A 156 15.73 0.94 7.37
CA GLU A 156 16.67 1.54 8.30
C GLU A 156 17.08 2.93 7.80
N LYS A 157 17.25 3.86 8.74
CA LYS A 157 17.84 5.18 8.49
C LYS A 157 19.31 4.99 8.10
N LYS A 158 19.71 5.65 7.02
CA LYS A 158 21.08 5.57 6.50
C LYS A 158 21.99 6.65 7.10
#